data_AF-A0A7C2EJR5-F1
#
_entry.id   AF-A0A7C2EJR5-F1
#
_cell.length_a   1.000
_cell.length_b   1.000
_cell.length_c   1.000
_cell.angle_alpha   90.00
_cell.angle_beta   90.00
_cell.angle_gamma   90.00
#
_symmetry.space_group_name_H-M   'P 1'
#
loop_
_entity.id
_entity.type
_entity.pdbx_description
1 polymer ?
#
loop_
_entity_poly.entity_id
_entity_poly.type
_entity_poly.pdbx_seq_one_letter_code
_entity_poly.pdbx_strand_id
1 'polypeptide(L)'
;MMKVIGLTGTAGTGKTSVARFLKTLGAEVIEADAVAKELTALGEPLLKKIAAVFGEEFILPDGTLDRARLRQLIFRDEAARKKLEAITHPAIIAAIEKWLEELRRRVAGAWEDLLREQAQ
;
A
#
# COMPACT_ATOMS: atom_id res chain seq x y z
N MET A 1 20.27 9.48 7.80
CA MET A 1 19.70 8.86 6.57
C MET A 1 18.65 7.85 7.00
N MET A 2 17.40 7.97 6.52
CA MET A 2 16.34 6.99 6.81
C MET A 2 16.53 5.75 5.93
N LYS A 3 16.56 4.56 6.54
CA LYS A 3 16.65 3.29 5.81
C LYS A 3 15.25 2.75 5.54
N VAL A 4 14.99 2.34 4.30
CA VAL A 4 13.76 1.65 3.89
C VAL A 4 14.09 0.18 3.66
N ILE A 5 13.34 -0.72 4.28
CA ILE A 5 13.57 -2.16 4.23
C ILE A 5 12.31 -2.82 3.68
N GLY A 6 12.45 -3.54 2.56
CA GLY A 6 11.36 -4.34 1.99
C GLY A 6 11.24 -5.69 2.69
N LEU A 7 10.14 -5.90 3.41
CA LEU A 7 9.83 -7.19 4.02
C LEU A 7 8.98 -8.04 3.07
N THR A 8 9.59 -9.08 2.48
CA THR A 8 8.95 -9.94 1.48
C THR A 8 8.89 -11.40 1.94
N GLY A 9 8.17 -12.25 1.20
CA GLY A 9 7.96 -13.67 1.54
C GLY A 9 6.59 -14.17 1.08
N THR A 10 6.44 -15.49 0.96
CA THR A 10 5.19 -16.13 0.50
C THR A 10 4.07 -16.04 1.56
N ALA A 11 2.83 -16.38 1.19
CA ALA A 11 1.72 -16.38 2.15
C ALA A 11 2.01 -17.35 3.32
N GLY A 12 1.67 -16.95 4.55
CA GLY A 12 1.85 -17.78 5.74
C GLY A 12 3.25 -17.78 6.37
N THR A 13 4.25 -17.09 5.80
CA THR A 13 5.63 -17.11 6.33
C THR A 13 5.89 -16.18 7.52
N GLY A 14 4.86 -15.60 8.13
CA GLY A 14 5.00 -14.77 9.34
C GLY A 14 5.45 -13.32 9.13
N LYS A 15 5.43 -12.79 7.89
CA LYS A 15 5.76 -11.38 7.60
C LYS A 15 5.06 -10.37 8.52
N THR A 16 3.76 -10.55 8.73
CA THR A 16 2.97 -9.67 9.61
C THR A 16 3.47 -9.71 11.06
N SER A 17 3.92 -10.88 11.54
CA SER A 17 4.51 -11.03 12.87
C SER A 17 5.84 -10.27 12.97
N VAL A 18 6.72 -10.41 11.97
CA VAL A 18 7.99 -9.68 11.91
C VAL A 18 7.75 -8.17 11.82
N ALA A 19 6.80 -7.73 10.99
CA ALA A 19 6.43 -6.32 10.86
C ALA A 19 5.93 -5.73 12.20
N ARG A 20 5.08 -6.46 12.93
CA ARG A 20 4.63 -6.05 14.27
C ARG A 20 5.78 -5.99 15.26
N PHE A 21 6.67 -6.98 15.25
CA PHE A 21 7.86 -6.97 16.10
C PHE A 21 8.74 -5.73 15.81
N LEU A 22 9.01 -5.42 14.55
CA LEU A 22 9.76 -4.21 14.17
C LEU A 22 9.08 -2.92 14.65
N LYS A 23 7.74 -2.83 14.61
CA LYS A 23 7.00 -1.70 15.20
C LYS A 23 7.32 -1.53 16.69
N THR A 24 7.42 -2.62 17.46
CA THR A 24 7.77 -2.54 18.90
C THR A 24 9.19 -2.01 19.15
N LEU A 25 10.07 -2.10 18.15
CA LEU A 25 11.42 -1.54 18.19
C LEU A 25 11.49 -0.09 17.66
N GLY A 26 10.34 0.54 17.40
CA GLY A 26 10.26 1.92 16.89
C GLY A 26 10.30 2.03 15.36
N ALA A 27 10.22 0.93 14.62
CA ALA A 27 10.13 1.00 13.17
C ALA A 27 8.73 1.46 12.72
N GLU A 28 8.71 2.38 11.77
CA GLU A 28 7.50 2.75 11.04
C GLU A 28 7.26 1.72 9.93
N VAL A 29 6.03 1.26 9.79
CA VAL A 29 5.69 0.15 8.89
C VAL A 29 4.46 0.50 8.09
N ILE A 30 4.60 0.35 6.77
CA ILE A 30 3.54 0.44 5.78
C ILE A 30 3.31 -0.93 5.13
N GLU A 31 2.06 -1.34 4.97
CA GLU A 31 1.68 -2.62 4.35
C GLU A 31 1.12 -2.38 2.95
N ALA A 32 1.81 -2.86 1.91
CA ALA A 32 1.41 -2.65 0.52
C ALA A 32 0.00 -3.19 0.21
N ASP A 33 -0.39 -4.33 0.81
CA ASP A 33 -1.73 -4.89 0.65
C ASP A 33 -2.82 -4.02 1.28
N ALA A 34 -2.51 -3.31 2.38
CA ALA A 34 -3.43 -2.37 3.00
C ALA A 34 -3.60 -1.12 2.12
N VAL A 35 -2.49 -0.57 1.62
CA VAL A 35 -2.49 0.55 0.66
C VAL A 35 -3.28 0.19 -0.61
N ALA A 36 -3.08 -1.01 -1.15
CA ALA A 36 -3.84 -1.49 -2.30
C ALA A 36 -5.35 -1.56 -2.00
N LYS A 37 -5.73 -1.99 -0.78
CA LYS A 37 -7.15 -2.02 -0.39
C LYS A 37 -7.75 -0.63 -0.30
N GLU A 38 -7.03 0.31 0.31
CA GLU A 38 -7.43 1.71 0.44
C GLU A 38 -7.58 2.37 -0.92
N LEU A 39 -6.59 2.25 -1.80
CA LEU A 39 -6.62 2.85 -3.14
C LEU A 39 -7.71 2.27 -4.05
N THR A 40 -8.22 1.06 -3.76
CA THR A 40 -9.36 0.49 -4.50
C THR A 40 -10.66 0.52 -3.70
N ALA A 41 -10.77 1.38 -2.69
CA ALA A 41 -12.00 1.58 -1.96
C ALA A 41 -13.06 2.31 -2.80
N LEU A 42 -14.31 2.28 -2.35
CA LEU A 42 -15.41 2.98 -3.00
C LEU A 42 -15.08 4.48 -3.12
N GLY A 43 -15.25 5.03 -4.32
CA GLY A 43 -14.97 6.44 -4.62
C GLY A 43 -13.55 6.71 -5.12
N GLU A 44 -12.62 5.77 -4.97
CA GLU A 44 -11.23 5.98 -5.36
C GLU A 44 -11.01 5.95 -6.88
N PRO A 45 -10.06 6.74 -7.42
CA PRO A 45 -9.76 6.75 -8.85
C PRO A 45 -9.27 5.41 -9.39
N LEU A 46 -8.52 4.64 -8.59
CA LEU A 46 -8.00 3.35 -9.03
C LEU A 46 -9.11 2.29 -9.15
N LEU A 47 -10.17 2.37 -8.34
CA LEU A 47 -11.35 1.53 -8.49
C LEU A 47 -12.01 1.75 -9.87
N LYS A 48 -12.19 3.01 -10.28
CA LYS A 48 -12.75 3.36 -11.60
C LYS A 48 -11.87 2.87 -12.74
N LYS A 49 -10.53 2.95 -12.59
CA LYS A 49 -9.59 2.42 -13.58
C LYS A 49 -9.71 0.90 -13.71
N ILE A 50 -9.87 0.18 -12.59
CA ILE A 50 -10.10 -1.27 -12.60
C ILE A 50 -11.41 -1.59 -13.33
N ALA A 51 -12.51 -0.90 -13.01
CA ALA A 51 -13.78 -1.07 -13.70
C ALA A 51 -13.68 -0.81 -15.21
N ALA A 52 -12.96 0.24 -15.63
CA ALA A 52 -12.76 0.54 -17.04
C ALA A 52 -11.94 -0.51 -17.80
N VAL A 53 -10.99 -1.18 -17.14
CA VAL A 53 -10.12 -2.18 -17.77
C VAL A 53 -10.75 -3.58 -17.78
N PHE A 54 -11.45 -3.94 -16.71
CA PHE A 54 -11.97 -5.30 -16.50
C PHE A 54 -13.47 -5.41 -16.72
N GLY A 55 -14.19 -4.30 -16.71
CA GLY A 55 -15.65 -4.22 -16.85
C GLY A 55 -16.38 -4.03 -15.52
N GLU A 56 -17.60 -3.51 -15.61
CA GLU A 56 -18.49 -3.24 -14.46
C GLU A 56 -18.92 -4.53 -13.74
N GLU A 57 -18.78 -5.70 -14.36
CA GLU A 57 -19.07 -6.99 -13.71
C GLU A 57 -18.10 -7.34 -12.57
N PHE A 58 -17.01 -6.58 -12.41
CA PHE A 58 -16.10 -6.66 -11.27
C PHE A 58 -16.45 -5.69 -10.14
N ILE A 59 -17.56 -4.94 -10.27
CA ILE A 59 -18.08 -4.03 -9.25
C ILE A 59 -19.34 -4.66 -8.65
N LEU A 60 -19.38 -4.73 -7.33
CA LEU A 60 -20.52 -5.24 -6.57
C LEU A 60 -21.68 -4.23 -6.60
N PRO A 61 -22.92 -4.65 -6.28
CA PRO A 61 -24.08 -3.74 -6.27
C PRO A 61 -23.95 -2.53 -5.31
N ASP A 62 -23.10 -2.63 -4.29
CA ASP A 62 -22.79 -1.54 -3.35
C ASP A 62 -21.69 -0.58 -3.89
N GLY A 63 -21.23 -0.80 -5.12
CA GLY A 63 -20.18 -0.03 -5.77
C GLY A 63 -18.76 -0.43 -5.38
N THR A 64 -18.56 -1.43 -4.53
CA THR A 64 -17.23 -1.89 -4.12
C THR A 64 -16.64 -2.90 -5.10
N LEU A 65 -15.32 -3.12 -5.05
CA LEU A 65 -14.65 -4.09 -5.90
C LEU A 65 -15.00 -5.54 -5.51
N ASP A 66 -15.42 -6.37 -6.46
CA ASP A 66 -15.47 -7.83 -6.31
C ASP A 66 -14.06 -8.42 -6.35
N ARG A 67 -13.39 -8.35 -5.20
CA ARG A 67 -12.01 -8.83 -5.02
C ARG A 67 -11.90 -10.34 -5.21
N ALA A 68 -12.94 -11.09 -4.86
CA ALA A 68 -12.93 -12.55 -4.98
C ALA A 68 -12.91 -12.96 -6.46
N ARG A 69 -13.80 -12.36 -7.26
CA ARG A 69 -13.85 -12.57 -8.70
C ARG A 69 -12.58 -12.09 -9.40
N LEU A 70 -12.11 -10.89 -9.09
CA LEU A 70 -10.86 -10.38 -9.67
C LEU A 70 -9.67 -11.28 -9.35
N ARG A 71 -9.57 -11.77 -8.10
CA ARG A 71 -8.53 -12.72 -7.69
C ARG A 71 -8.61 -14.03 -8.48
N GLN A 72 -9.81 -14.58 -8.67
CA GLN A 72 -9.99 -15.81 -9.46
C GLN A 72 -9.53 -15.63 -10.91
N LEU A 73 -9.84 -14.48 -11.53
CA LEU A 73 -9.39 -14.15 -12.88
C LEU A 73 -7.86 -14.09 -12.97
N ILE A 74 -7.22 -13.23 -12.17
CA ILE A 74 -5.76 -13.00 -12.26
C ILE A 74 -4.93 -14.20 -11.82
N PHE A 75 -5.53 -15.16 -11.09
CA PHE A 75 -4.86 -16.41 -10.74
C PHE A 75 -4.80 -17.40 -11.92
N ARG A 76 -5.78 -17.32 -12.84
CA ARG A 76 -5.89 -18.21 -14.01
C ARG A 76 -5.38 -17.59 -15.30
N ASP A 77 -5.38 -16.27 -15.39
CA ASP A 77 -4.98 -15.51 -16.57
C ASP A 77 -3.81 -14.57 -16.24
N GLU A 78 -2.63 -14.91 -16.76
CA GLU A 78 -1.41 -14.11 -16.58
C GLU A 78 -1.51 -12.74 -17.26
N ALA A 79 -2.20 -12.63 -18.40
CA ALA A 79 -2.38 -11.35 -19.09
C ALA A 79 -3.29 -10.44 -18.29
N ALA A 80 -4.37 -10.97 -17.70
CA ALA A 80 -5.22 -10.24 -16.76
C ALA A 80 -4.42 -9.78 -15.53
N ARG A 81 -3.56 -10.64 -14.96
CA ARG A 81 -2.67 -10.26 -13.85
C ARG A 81 -1.77 -9.09 -14.23
N LYS A 82 -1.07 -9.18 -15.37
CA LYS A 82 -0.18 -8.10 -15.85
C LYS A 82 -0.93 -6.79 -16.09
N LYS A 83 -2.15 -6.84 -16.63
CA LYS A 83 -3.01 -5.66 -16.79
C LYS A 83 -3.35 -5.01 -15.45
N LEU A 84 -3.70 -5.80 -14.45
CA LEU A 84 -4.00 -5.31 -13.10
C LEU A 84 -2.76 -4.70 -12.44
N GLU A 85 -1.62 -5.39 -12.51
CA GLU A 85 -0.35 -4.92 -11.97
C GLU A 85 0.09 -3.60 -12.62
N ALA A 86 -0.08 -3.46 -13.94
CA ALA A 86 0.28 -2.25 -14.67
C ALA A 86 -0.47 -1.00 -14.20
N ILE A 87 -1.72 -1.13 -13.73
CA ILE A 87 -2.50 0.00 -13.21
C ILE A 87 -2.36 0.17 -11.69
N THR A 88 -2.14 -0.91 -10.94
CA THR A 88 -2.08 -0.86 -9.47
C THR A 88 -0.69 -0.53 -8.95
N HIS A 89 0.38 -1.09 -9.52
CA HIS A 89 1.74 -0.89 -9.02
C HIS A 89 2.17 0.58 -9.01
N PRO A 90 1.99 1.38 -10.08
CA PRO A 90 2.36 2.79 -10.05
C PRO A 90 1.60 3.58 -8.97
N ALA A 91 0.31 3.28 -8.77
CA ALA A 91 -0.51 3.96 -7.78
C ALA A 91 -0.07 3.62 -6.34
N ILE A 92 0.22 2.34 -6.08
CA ILE A 92 0.69 1.87 -4.77
C ILE A 92 2.07 2.45 -4.46
N ILE A 93 2.99 2.44 -5.43
CA ILE A 93 4.33 3.02 -5.27
C ILE A 93 4.23 4.51 -4.93
N ALA A 94 3.44 5.28 -5.69
CA ALA A 94 3.26 6.71 -5.43
C ALA A 94 2.70 6.99 -4.03
N ALA A 95 1.75 6.17 -3.56
CA ALA A 95 1.21 6.29 -2.21
C ALA A 95 2.26 5.98 -1.12
N ILE A 96 3.08 4.94 -1.32
CA ILE A 96 4.17 4.60 -0.41
C ILE A 96 5.25 5.69 -0.41
N GLU A 97 5.60 6.24 -1.56
CA GLU A 97 6.56 7.35 -1.67
C GLU A 97 6.07 8.60 -0.94
N LYS A 98 4.78 8.94 -1.09
CA LYS A 98 4.16 10.03 -0.34
C LYS A 98 4.24 9.80 1.17
N TRP A 99 3.90 8.60 1.63
CA TRP A 99 4.00 8.23 3.04
C TRP A 99 5.44 8.32 3.57
N LEU A 100 6.43 7.87 2.80
CA LEU A 100 7.85 7.97 3.17
C LEU A 100 8.30 9.44 3.28
N GLU A 101 7.81 10.29 2.38
CA GLU A 101 8.12 11.72 2.37
C GLU A 101 7.53 12.43 3.60
N GLU A 102 6.27 12.15 3.95
CA GLU A 102 5.64 12.64 5.17
C GLU A 102 6.38 12.17 6.43
N LEU A 103 6.81 10.92 6.46
CA LEU A 103 7.60 10.37 7.56
C LEU A 103 8.95 11.07 7.70
N ARG A 104 9.66 11.32 6.60
CA ARG A 104 10.94 12.05 6.61
C ARG A 104 10.78 13.44 7.21
N ARG A 105 9.73 14.17 6.83
CA ARG A 105 9.46 15.51 7.37
C ARG A 105 9.17 15.48 8.85
N ARG A 106 8.34 14.52 9.31
CA ARG A 106 8.03 14.35 10.74
C ARG A 106 9.28 14.08 11.56
N VAL A 107 10.15 13.19 11.09
CA VAL A 107 11.41 12.91 11.77
C VAL A 107 12.29 14.16 11.81
N ALA A 108 12.49 14.84 10.68
CA ALA A 108 13.32 16.05 10.61
C ALA A 108 12.82 17.15 11.57
N GLY A 109 11.51 17.43 11.58
CA GLY A 109 10.92 18.43 12.48
C GLY A 109 11.13 18.08 13.96
N ALA A 110 10.95 16.81 14.34
CA ALA A 110 11.19 16.37 15.72
C ALA A 110 12.64 16.59 16.17
N TRP A 111 13.63 16.45 15.28
CA TRP A 111 15.03 16.76 15.61
C TRP A 111 15.25 18.26 15.80
N GLU A 112 14.62 19.10 14.98
CA GLU A 112 14.73 20.56 15.10
C GLU A 112 14.13 21.08 16.42
N ASP A 113 12.97 20.55 16.82
CA ASP A 113 12.31 20.89 18.08
C ASP A 113 13.20 20.52 19.29
N LEU A 114 13.76 19.31 19.27
CA LEU A 114 14.60 18.80 20.35
C LEU A 114 15.92 19.58 20.47
N LEU A 115 16.51 20.03 19.36
CA LEU A 115 17.69 20.90 19.37
C LEU A 115 17.37 22.30 19.92
N ARG A 116 16.18 22.84 19.66
CA ARG A 116 15.75 24.13 20.22
C ARG A 116 15.56 24.07 21.73
N GLU A 117 14.96 22.99 22.24
CA GLU A 117 14.76 22.80 23.68
C GLU A 117 16.08 22.68 24.45
N GLN A 118 17.09 22.03 23.89
CA GLN A 118 18.40 21.87 24.53
C GLN A 118 19.29 23.13 24.46
N ALA A 119 18.94 24.10 23.62
CA ALA A 119 19.68 25.34 23.44
C ALA A 119 19.15 26.50 24.31
N GLN A 120 18.08 26.26 25.09
CA GLN A 120 17.50 27.18 26.09
C GLN A 120 17.90 26.77 27.50
#